data_AF-A0A0C9V2Z3-F1
#
_entry.id   AF-A0A0C9V2Z3-F1
#
_cell.length_a   1.000
_cell.length_b   1.000
_cell.length_c   1.000
_cell.angle_alpha   90.00
_cell.angle_beta   90.00
_cell.angle_gamma   90.00
#
_symmetry.space_group_name_H-M   'P 1'
#
loop_
_entity.id
_entity.type
_entity.pdbx_description
1 polymer ?
#
loop_
_entity_poly.entity_id
_entity_poly.type
_entity_poly.pdbx_seq_one_letter_code
_entity_poly.pdbx_strand_id
1 'polypeptide(L)'
;MPEFREYYTAYCMILRFLQELGPQEVDFIWGDDNTPDRPNSRKRDPPPPPECFVQLLSSETQIIRGNGHYRGNIWPSQDISGPELKGRGMILRDIEMNPRNVILDMSIYWIQLSQHSFPQIWNKRIWNEISRVCQWKRGFKIGIAFEFSEYLLCFATADFLFSIQYSTMQQALKSQHINPLVDLNGWLCKLVEWLQAEDKCRCLVPSNLMEIVTEAREVWGGVGVYTFSEICFWAGLSPFLTYEEVFCNPSRTARLVAAYITWVLDTTKILEDVWYEEGFTMAVTDKQRLAYMPHLRVFGHDEVWIYMRTKEIKSLHDAMIALKEKQGVEWCSGDDIPDIFEPSEIREALQKCPSLGPLVFTQEDWNVFDERNLPQELELKGMIKLRKHLAKKECFSQDSSEPFEIWNQALSTKGNAGWIMSIRVWDKEERVKDPNPYIIWGTDRDDRLITHIIKRSAEWTVGPFDFCGIGQVIRQGKITEVAFCQEDPRLTLTLQYRNKASRTRRSNVKPGQRPRKIDDPKTRVLKLKLEEEQKKRRLQVARKGKQARKRLSTDMHLAAGESLY
;
A
#
# COMPACT_ATOMS: atom_id res chain seq x y z
N MET A 1 0.39 4.21 -5.10
CA MET A 1 1.75 3.64 -5.24
C MET A 1 1.98 2.73 -4.05
N PRO A 2 2.62 1.55 -4.21
CA PRO A 2 3.00 0.74 -3.06
C PRO A 2 3.96 1.52 -2.16
N GLU A 3 3.74 1.45 -0.86
CA GLU A 3 4.49 2.12 0.19
C GLU A 3 5.35 1.07 0.94
N PHE A 4 6.02 1.46 2.04
CA PHE A 4 7.00 0.61 2.71
C PHE A 4 6.44 -0.77 3.10
N ARG A 5 5.20 -0.81 3.64
CA ARG A 5 4.54 -2.03 4.11
C ARG A 5 4.19 -2.98 2.96
N GLU A 6 3.77 -2.46 1.80
CA GLU A 6 3.55 -3.25 0.59
C GLU A 6 4.85 -3.89 0.12
N TYR A 7 5.96 -3.15 0.02
CA TYR A 7 7.22 -3.74 -0.43
C TYR A 7 7.81 -4.73 0.57
N TYR A 8 7.61 -4.52 1.87
CA TYR A 8 7.95 -5.53 2.88
C TYR A 8 7.14 -6.81 2.69
N THR A 9 5.84 -6.67 2.42
CA THR A 9 4.95 -7.80 2.09
C THR A 9 5.46 -8.57 0.86
N ALA A 10 5.82 -7.84 -0.21
CA ALA A 10 6.38 -8.42 -1.42
C ALA A 10 7.68 -9.19 -1.15
N TYR A 11 8.57 -8.59 -0.34
CA TYR A 11 9.82 -9.20 0.08
C TYR A 11 9.59 -10.53 0.81
N CYS A 12 8.75 -10.53 1.84
CA CYS A 12 8.43 -11.75 2.60
C CYS A 12 7.84 -12.85 1.73
N MET A 13 6.95 -12.52 0.78
CA MET A 13 6.32 -13.50 -0.11
C MET A 13 7.36 -14.21 -1.00
N ILE A 14 8.24 -13.44 -1.65
CA ILE A 14 9.25 -14.00 -2.56
C ILE A 14 10.36 -14.71 -1.79
N LEU A 15 10.77 -14.16 -0.64
CA LEU A 15 11.76 -14.81 0.23
C LEU A 15 11.27 -16.18 0.67
N ARG A 16 10.01 -16.28 1.11
CA ARG A 16 9.41 -17.56 1.50
C ARG A 16 9.36 -18.55 0.34
N PHE A 17 8.98 -18.09 -0.85
CA PHE A 17 8.99 -18.92 -2.07
C PHE A 17 10.38 -19.51 -2.34
N LEU A 18 11.45 -18.71 -2.20
CA LEU A 18 12.83 -19.18 -2.37
C LEU A 18 13.29 -20.10 -1.25
N GLN A 19 12.87 -19.84 0.00
CA GLN A 19 13.18 -20.72 1.13
C GLN A 19 12.54 -22.11 0.98
N GLU A 20 11.31 -22.18 0.45
CA GLU A 20 10.59 -23.45 0.30
C GLU A 20 11.02 -24.24 -0.94
N LEU A 21 11.33 -23.57 -2.06
CA LEU A 21 11.62 -24.24 -3.34
C LEU A 21 13.09 -24.18 -3.79
N GLY A 22 13.92 -23.40 -3.09
CA GLY A 22 15.28 -23.09 -3.50
C GLY A 22 15.36 -22.13 -4.70
N PRO A 23 16.57 -21.88 -5.22
CA PRO A 23 16.78 -21.04 -6.39
C PRO A 23 16.00 -21.54 -7.62
N GLN A 24 15.42 -20.62 -8.39
CA GLN A 24 14.55 -20.96 -9.52
C GLN A 24 15.12 -20.46 -10.85
N GLU A 25 15.39 -21.37 -11.79
CA GLU A 25 15.83 -21.02 -13.14
C GLU A 25 14.65 -20.49 -13.98
N VAL A 26 14.86 -19.35 -14.63
CA VAL A 26 13.86 -18.72 -15.49
C VAL A 26 13.82 -19.44 -16.84
N ASP A 27 12.65 -19.99 -17.18
CA ASP A 27 12.37 -20.60 -18.48
C ASP A 27 11.99 -19.53 -19.51
N PHE A 28 11.08 -18.62 -19.14
CA PHE A 28 10.48 -17.63 -20.05
C PHE A 28 10.14 -16.31 -19.34
N ILE A 29 10.02 -15.21 -20.11
CA ILE A 29 9.47 -13.93 -19.64
C ILE A 29 8.18 -13.63 -20.39
N TRP A 30 7.17 -13.17 -19.67
CA TRP A 30 5.86 -12.82 -20.19
C TRP A 30 5.49 -11.39 -19.86
N GLY A 31 4.60 -10.79 -20.66
CA GLY A 31 4.05 -9.47 -20.39
C GLY A 31 2.83 -9.18 -21.24
N ASP A 32 1.96 -8.29 -20.77
CA ASP A 32 0.91 -7.72 -21.63
C ASP A 32 1.51 -6.69 -22.61
N ASP A 33 0.91 -6.49 -23.77
CA ASP A 33 1.31 -5.36 -24.63
C ASP A 33 0.76 -4.03 -24.07
N ASN A 34 1.40 -2.91 -24.43
CA ASN A 34 0.97 -1.54 -24.12
C ASN A 34 -0.29 -1.11 -24.91
N THR A 35 -1.25 -2.02 -25.10
CA THR A 35 -2.49 -1.68 -25.81
C THR A 35 -3.17 -0.53 -25.05
N PRO A 36 -3.52 0.58 -25.72
CA PRO A 36 -4.16 1.72 -25.08
C PRO A 36 -5.34 1.28 -24.21
N ASP A 37 -5.47 1.88 -23.03
CA ASP A 37 -6.63 1.68 -22.16
C ASP A 37 -7.92 1.82 -22.98
N ARG A 38 -8.88 0.91 -22.72
CA ARG A 38 -10.07 0.68 -23.57
C ARG A 38 -10.50 1.93 -24.35
N PRO A 39 -10.68 1.85 -25.69
CA PRO A 39 -11.39 2.92 -26.37
C PRO A 39 -12.75 3.07 -25.70
N ASN A 40 -13.08 4.29 -25.24
CA ASN A 40 -14.35 4.67 -24.64
C ASN A 40 -15.50 4.31 -25.59
N SER A 41 -15.95 3.05 -25.61
CA SER A 41 -16.92 2.60 -26.59
C SER A 41 -18.05 1.85 -25.89
N ARG A 42 -19.20 2.52 -25.82
CA ARG A 42 -20.50 1.97 -25.39
C ARG A 42 -21.12 1.05 -26.46
N LYS A 43 -20.35 0.58 -27.45
CA LYS A 43 -20.83 -0.28 -28.54
C LYS A 43 -20.38 -1.73 -28.29
N ARG A 44 -21.16 -2.71 -28.76
CA ARG A 44 -20.91 -4.15 -28.56
C ARG A 44 -19.44 -4.47 -28.88
N ASP A 45 -18.70 -4.92 -27.86
CA ASP A 45 -17.27 -5.15 -27.95
C ASP A 45 -16.98 -6.20 -29.05
N PRO A 46 -16.19 -5.88 -30.09
CA PRO A 46 -15.58 -6.92 -30.94
C PRO A 46 -14.74 -7.88 -30.07
N PRO A 47 -14.43 -9.10 -30.55
CA PRO A 47 -13.49 -9.97 -29.86
C PRO A 47 -12.21 -9.18 -29.54
N PRO A 48 -11.66 -9.29 -28.31
CA PRO A 48 -10.50 -8.52 -27.93
C PRO A 48 -9.35 -8.85 -28.88
N PRO A 49 -8.61 -7.84 -29.35
CA PRO A 49 -7.39 -8.06 -30.12
C PRO A 49 -6.46 -9.07 -29.45
N PRO A 50 -5.69 -9.90 -30.20
CA PRO A 50 -4.65 -10.77 -29.65
C PRO A 50 -3.69 -10.05 -28.68
N GLU A 51 -3.46 -8.76 -28.92
CA GLU A 51 -2.64 -7.84 -28.12
C GLU A 51 -3.16 -7.63 -26.70
N CYS A 52 -4.41 -7.99 -26.43
CA CYS A 52 -5.02 -7.88 -25.10
C CYS A 52 -4.73 -9.08 -24.18
N PHE A 53 -4.06 -10.12 -24.68
CA PHE A 53 -3.64 -11.29 -23.90
C PHE A 53 -2.17 -11.17 -23.49
N VAL A 54 -1.77 -11.99 -22.51
CA VAL A 54 -0.35 -12.04 -22.13
C VAL A 54 0.44 -12.66 -23.27
N GLN A 55 1.55 -12.05 -23.63
CA GLN A 55 2.44 -12.51 -24.68
C GLN A 55 3.74 -13.05 -24.08
N LEU A 56 4.27 -14.08 -24.73
CA LEU A 56 5.63 -14.54 -24.51
C LEU A 56 6.57 -13.50 -25.11
N LEU A 57 7.53 -13.02 -24.31
CA LEU A 57 8.48 -12.03 -24.75
C LEU A 57 9.71 -12.68 -25.36
N SER A 58 10.40 -11.92 -26.20
CA SER A 58 11.67 -12.28 -26.81
C SER A 58 12.62 -11.07 -26.85
N SER A 59 13.86 -11.30 -27.27
CA SER A 59 14.86 -10.26 -27.51
C SER A 59 14.46 -9.16 -28.50
N GLU A 60 13.46 -9.40 -29.33
CA GLU A 60 12.93 -8.44 -30.30
C GLU A 60 11.89 -7.49 -29.68
N THR A 61 11.44 -7.80 -28.45
CA THR A 61 10.40 -7.05 -27.74
C THR A 61 10.82 -5.61 -27.50
N GLN A 62 10.02 -4.67 -28.01
CA GLN A 62 10.22 -3.22 -27.84
C GLN A 62 9.25 -2.63 -26.80
N ILE A 63 8.71 -3.46 -25.91
CA ILE A 63 7.75 -3.02 -24.90
C ILE A 63 8.51 -2.27 -23.80
N ILE A 64 8.12 -1.01 -23.61
CA ILE A 64 8.71 -0.11 -22.62
C ILE A 64 7.69 0.19 -21.52
N ARG A 65 8.13 0.17 -20.26
CA ARG A 65 7.30 0.45 -19.08
C ARG A 65 7.87 1.57 -18.24
N GLY A 66 7.01 2.31 -17.56
CA GLY A 66 7.37 3.40 -16.67
C GLY A 66 6.95 4.78 -17.18
N ASN A 67 7.14 5.78 -16.33
CA ASN A 67 6.79 7.16 -16.64
C ASN A 67 8.03 8.00 -16.97
N GLY A 68 7.95 8.81 -18.03
CA GLY A 68 9.01 9.75 -18.43
C GLY A 68 10.38 9.10 -18.54
N HIS A 69 11.36 9.65 -17.80
CA HIS A 69 12.76 9.18 -17.79
C HIS A 69 12.99 7.86 -17.04
N TYR A 70 11.97 7.33 -16.35
CA TYR A 70 12.02 6.01 -15.70
C TYR A 70 11.56 4.88 -16.63
N ARG A 71 11.40 5.17 -17.92
CA ARG A 71 11.02 4.17 -18.91
C ARG A 71 12.16 3.18 -19.16
N GLY A 72 11.86 1.88 -19.06
CA GLY A 72 12.79 0.79 -19.32
C GLY A 72 12.16 -0.27 -20.22
N ASN A 73 12.97 -0.93 -21.06
CA ASN A 73 12.52 -2.11 -21.79
C ASN A 73 12.26 -3.24 -20.78
N ILE A 74 11.17 -3.99 -20.96
CA ILE A 74 10.85 -5.13 -20.11
C ILE A 74 11.69 -6.36 -20.41
N TRP A 75 12.30 -6.45 -21.59
CA TRP A 75 13.32 -7.46 -21.86
C TRP A 75 14.69 -7.00 -21.35
N PRO A 76 15.53 -7.90 -20.78
CA PRO A 76 16.93 -7.61 -20.43
C PRO A 76 17.77 -7.20 -21.66
N SER A 77 19.07 -6.92 -21.51
CA SER A 77 19.92 -6.45 -22.62
C SER A 77 19.86 -7.36 -23.86
N GLN A 78 20.25 -6.81 -25.01
CA GLN A 78 20.25 -7.52 -26.31
C GLN A 78 21.15 -8.76 -26.35
N ASP A 79 21.96 -8.99 -25.31
CA ASP A 79 22.91 -10.11 -25.22
C ASP A 79 22.20 -11.46 -25.01
N ILE A 80 20.94 -11.45 -24.59
CA ILE A 80 20.10 -12.64 -24.51
C ILE A 80 19.17 -12.68 -25.71
N SER A 81 19.41 -13.64 -26.62
CA SER A 81 18.62 -13.86 -27.82
C SER A 81 17.54 -14.94 -27.65
N GLY A 82 16.41 -14.71 -28.31
CA GLY A 82 15.27 -15.65 -28.33
C GLY A 82 14.36 -15.57 -27.11
N PRO A 83 13.26 -16.34 -27.08
CA PRO A 83 12.29 -16.33 -25.98
C PRO A 83 12.64 -17.28 -24.82
N GLU A 84 13.42 -18.34 -25.08
CA GLU A 84 13.77 -19.37 -24.09
C GLU A 84 15.05 -19.00 -23.32
N LEU A 85 14.92 -18.94 -22.00
CA LEU A 85 15.97 -18.55 -21.06
C LEU A 85 16.58 -19.71 -20.29
N LYS A 86 15.98 -20.90 -20.42
CA LYS A 86 16.50 -22.12 -19.81
C LYS A 86 17.91 -22.42 -20.29
N GLY A 87 18.82 -22.71 -19.35
CA GLY A 87 20.24 -22.94 -19.61
C GLY A 87 21.03 -21.65 -19.90
N ARG A 88 20.41 -20.47 -19.87
CA ARG A 88 21.10 -19.18 -20.06
C ARG A 88 21.67 -18.61 -18.75
N GLY A 89 21.46 -19.30 -17.64
CA GLY A 89 22.01 -18.94 -16.33
C GLY A 89 21.28 -17.80 -15.63
N MET A 90 20.04 -17.46 -16.04
CA MET A 90 19.17 -16.54 -15.31
C MET A 90 18.41 -17.31 -14.22
N ILE A 91 18.83 -17.16 -12.97
CA ILE A 91 18.33 -17.93 -11.82
C ILE A 91 17.97 -16.94 -10.73
N LEU A 92 16.72 -16.95 -10.29
CA LEU A 92 16.30 -16.22 -9.09
C LEU A 92 16.93 -16.91 -7.87
N ARG A 93 17.98 -16.30 -7.32
CA ARG A 93 18.73 -16.82 -6.16
C ARG A 93 18.28 -16.20 -4.86
N ASP A 94 18.02 -14.90 -4.88
CA ASP A 94 17.72 -14.12 -3.69
C ASP A 94 16.87 -12.88 -4.02
N ILE A 95 16.41 -12.21 -2.98
CA ILE A 95 15.67 -10.97 -3.03
C ILE A 95 16.20 -10.00 -1.97
N GLU A 96 16.36 -8.74 -2.34
CA GLU A 96 16.68 -7.67 -1.40
C GLU A 96 15.50 -6.75 -1.18
N MET A 97 15.24 -6.45 0.10
CA MET A 97 14.22 -5.49 0.50
C MET A 97 14.74 -4.07 0.31
N ASN A 98 13.99 -3.28 -0.46
CA ASN A 98 14.22 -1.85 -0.60
C ASN A 98 12.92 -1.08 -0.28
N PRO A 99 12.97 0.03 0.48
CA PRO A 99 11.79 0.80 0.87
C PRO A 99 10.80 1.20 -0.25
N ARG A 100 11.25 1.29 -1.52
CA ARG A 100 10.39 1.68 -2.66
C ARG A 100 10.37 0.69 -3.82
N ASN A 101 11.03 -0.44 -3.71
CA ASN A 101 11.11 -1.41 -4.78
C ASN A 101 11.44 -2.81 -4.28
N VAL A 102 11.26 -3.78 -5.16
CA VAL A 102 11.81 -5.12 -4.99
C VAL A 102 13.04 -5.24 -5.87
N ILE A 103 14.13 -5.75 -5.30
CA ILE A 103 15.36 -6.05 -6.03
C ILE A 103 15.52 -7.58 -6.06
N LEU A 104 15.56 -8.15 -7.26
CA LEU A 104 15.72 -9.59 -7.49
C LEU A 104 17.17 -9.88 -7.89
N ASP A 105 17.84 -10.82 -7.23
CA ASP A 105 19.10 -11.41 -7.69
C ASP A 105 18.78 -12.56 -8.66
N MET A 106 18.88 -12.27 -9.96
CA MET A 106 18.67 -13.20 -11.07
C MET A 106 19.99 -13.76 -11.62
N SER A 107 20.99 -13.94 -10.74
CA SER A 107 22.34 -14.45 -10.98
C SER A 107 23.21 -13.64 -11.95
N ILE A 108 22.83 -13.58 -13.22
CA ILE A 108 23.51 -12.79 -14.25
C ILE A 108 23.04 -11.32 -14.26
N TYR A 109 21.86 -11.06 -13.67
CA TYR A 109 21.32 -9.72 -13.51
C TYR A 109 20.78 -9.48 -12.11
N TRP A 110 20.83 -8.22 -11.72
CA TRP A 110 20.01 -7.61 -10.69
C TRP A 110 18.85 -6.90 -11.37
N ILE A 111 17.63 -7.21 -10.94
CA ILE A 111 16.40 -6.59 -11.46
C ILE A 111 15.78 -5.72 -10.38
N GLN A 112 15.64 -4.43 -10.64
CA GLN A 112 14.91 -3.51 -9.79
C GLN A 112 13.53 -3.23 -10.40
N LEU A 113 12.47 -3.55 -9.65
CA LEU A 113 11.07 -3.32 -10.03
C LEU A 113 10.46 -2.28 -9.10
N SER A 114 10.05 -1.14 -9.64
CA SER A 114 9.54 -0.03 -8.85
C SER A 114 8.21 0.49 -9.37
N GLN A 115 7.42 1.07 -8.46
CA GLN A 115 6.14 1.75 -8.70
C GLN A 115 5.00 0.81 -9.14
N HIS A 116 3.77 1.15 -8.71
CA HIS A 116 2.45 0.67 -9.19
C HIS A 116 2.33 -0.81 -9.60
N SER A 117 3.10 -1.70 -9.00
CA SER A 117 3.05 -3.14 -9.24
C SER A 117 3.27 -3.91 -7.95
N PHE A 118 2.74 -5.13 -7.91
CA PHE A 118 2.91 -6.03 -6.78
C PHE A 118 3.11 -7.47 -7.28
N PRO A 119 4.04 -8.24 -6.67
CA PRO A 119 4.28 -9.62 -7.08
C PRO A 119 3.12 -10.55 -6.72
N GLN A 120 2.90 -11.56 -7.54
CA GLN A 120 2.03 -12.70 -7.31
C GLN A 120 2.75 -13.95 -7.76
N ILE A 121 2.65 -15.03 -7.01
CA ILE A 121 3.26 -16.30 -7.39
C ILE A 121 2.16 -17.31 -7.67
N TRP A 122 2.09 -17.78 -8.91
CA TRP A 122 1.10 -18.74 -9.38
C TRP A 122 1.77 -20.03 -9.85
N ASN A 123 1.13 -21.18 -9.67
CA ASN A 123 1.57 -22.39 -10.36
C ASN A 123 1.16 -22.37 -11.84
N LYS A 124 1.80 -23.20 -12.68
CA LYS A 124 1.52 -23.27 -14.12
C LYS A 124 0.06 -23.57 -14.46
N ARG A 125 -0.62 -24.40 -13.65
CA ARG A 125 -2.04 -24.69 -13.85
C ARG A 125 -2.90 -23.42 -13.75
N ILE A 126 -2.65 -22.59 -12.74
CA ILE A 126 -3.34 -21.31 -12.57
C ILE A 126 -2.98 -20.37 -13.72
N TRP A 127 -1.70 -20.25 -14.06
CA TRP A 127 -1.23 -19.38 -15.12
C TRP A 127 -1.83 -19.68 -16.49
N ASN A 128 -1.90 -20.95 -16.88
CA ASN A 128 -2.47 -21.39 -18.16
C ASN A 128 -3.91 -20.93 -18.36
N GLU A 129 -4.64 -20.69 -17.26
CA GLU A 129 -5.99 -20.15 -17.29
C GLU A 129 -5.96 -18.61 -17.30
N ILE A 130 -5.14 -17.97 -16.45
CA ILE A 130 -5.05 -16.51 -16.35
C ILE A 130 -4.51 -15.86 -17.62
N SER A 131 -3.47 -16.43 -18.23
CA SER A 131 -2.81 -15.86 -19.42
C SER A 131 -3.77 -15.75 -20.61
N ARG A 132 -4.78 -16.61 -20.66
CA ARG A 132 -5.84 -16.67 -21.68
C ARG A 132 -7.03 -15.74 -21.41
N VAL A 133 -7.07 -15.05 -20.28
CA VAL A 133 -8.11 -14.04 -20.01
C VAL A 133 -7.55 -12.68 -20.42
N CYS A 134 -8.21 -11.92 -21.29
CA CYS A 134 -7.66 -10.62 -21.70
C CYS A 134 -7.56 -9.63 -20.53
N GLN A 135 -6.62 -8.67 -20.59
CA GLN A 135 -6.33 -7.73 -19.49
C GLN A 135 -7.57 -7.02 -18.93
N TRP A 136 -8.49 -6.64 -19.81
CA TRP A 136 -9.74 -5.96 -19.43
C TRP A 136 -10.74 -6.83 -18.67
N LYS A 137 -10.62 -8.15 -18.79
CA LYS A 137 -11.43 -9.15 -18.11
C LYS A 137 -10.71 -9.73 -16.89
N ARG A 138 -9.38 -9.62 -16.82
CA ARG A 138 -8.62 -9.94 -15.61
C ARG A 138 -8.85 -8.89 -14.52
N GLY A 139 -9.03 -7.63 -14.91
CA GLY A 139 -9.18 -6.50 -13.98
C GLY A 139 -7.87 -5.98 -13.40
N PHE A 140 -6.76 -6.47 -13.92
CA PHE A 140 -5.39 -6.03 -13.70
C PHE A 140 -4.60 -6.42 -14.95
N LYS A 141 -3.40 -5.88 -15.07
CA LYS A 141 -2.46 -6.11 -16.16
C LYS A 141 -1.23 -6.85 -15.62
N ILE A 142 -0.60 -7.65 -16.47
CA ILE A 142 0.66 -8.32 -16.23
C ILE A 142 1.77 -7.38 -16.71
N GLY A 143 2.40 -6.69 -15.76
CA GLY A 143 3.50 -5.81 -16.08
C GLY A 143 4.66 -6.58 -16.70
N ILE A 144 5.12 -7.59 -15.95
CA ILE A 144 6.11 -8.60 -16.34
C ILE A 144 5.86 -9.87 -15.50
N ALA A 145 6.12 -11.06 -16.06
CA ALA A 145 6.15 -12.30 -15.29
C ALA A 145 7.34 -13.18 -15.70
N PHE A 146 7.97 -13.80 -14.71
CA PHE A 146 9.06 -14.76 -14.89
C PHE A 146 8.51 -16.17 -14.68
N GLU A 147 8.58 -17.01 -15.72
CA GLU A 147 8.19 -18.41 -15.64
C GLU A 147 9.38 -19.27 -15.20
N PHE A 148 9.13 -20.16 -14.25
CA PHE A 148 10.02 -21.21 -13.77
C PHE A 148 9.40 -22.59 -14.10
N SER A 149 10.03 -23.69 -13.68
CA SER A 149 9.56 -25.05 -14.00
C SER A 149 8.09 -25.32 -13.64
N GLU A 150 7.64 -24.95 -12.43
CA GLU A 150 6.28 -25.22 -11.93
C GLU A 150 5.48 -23.95 -11.57
N TYR A 151 6.16 -22.81 -11.50
CA TYR A 151 5.63 -21.57 -10.96
C TYR A 151 5.93 -20.38 -11.86
N LEU A 152 5.23 -19.28 -11.62
CA LEU A 152 5.48 -17.99 -12.21
C LEU A 152 5.47 -16.90 -11.14
N LEU A 153 6.48 -16.04 -11.15
CA LEU A 153 6.52 -14.80 -10.39
C LEU A 153 6.04 -13.65 -11.29
N CYS A 154 4.85 -13.16 -11.04
CA CYS A 154 4.17 -12.14 -11.83
C CYS A 154 4.09 -10.80 -11.09
N PHE A 155 4.61 -9.73 -11.69
CA PHE A 155 4.40 -8.35 -11.20
C PHE A 155 3.18 -7.75 -11.89
N ALA A 156 2.05 -7.80 -11.18
CA ALA A 156 0.78 -7.30 -11.69
C ALA A 156 0.59 -5.81 -11.35
N THR A 157 -0.12 -5.09 -12.22
CA THR A 157 -0.29 -3.63 -12.15
C THR A 157 -1.68 -3.21 -12.61
N ALA A 158 -2.16 -2.06 -12.14
CA ALA A 158 -3.42 -1.48 -12.60
C ALA A 158 -3.26 -0.65 -13.89
N ASP A 159 -2.10 -0.01 -14.08
CA ASP A 159 -1.94 1.12 -15.01
C ASP A 159 -0.63 1.08 -15.83
N PHE A 160 0.21 0.06 -15.69
CA PHE A 160 1.55 -0.01 -16.30
C PHE A 160 2.50 1.12 -15.87
N LEU A 161 2.18 1.88 -14.82
CA LEU A 161 3.06 2.90 -14.25
C LEU A 161 4.12 2.29 -13.32
N PHE A 162 4.68 1.14 -13.72
CA PHE A 162 5.83 0.53 -13.07
C PHE A 162 7.06 0.64 -13.96
N SER A 163 8.24 0.73 -13.37
CA SER A 163 9.51 0.72 -14.09
C SER A 163 10.32 -0.51 -13.72
N ILE A 164 11.13 -0.95 -14.68
CA ILE A 164 12.04 -2.07 -14.54
C ILE A 164 13.44 -1.63 -14.98
N GLN A 165 14.43 -2.02 -14.19
CA GLN A 165 15.83 -1.80 -14.51
C GLN A 165 16.61 -3.09 -14.34
N TYR A 166 17.49 -3.35 -15.30
CA TYR A 166 18.45 -4.45 -15.30
C TYR A 166 19.85 -3.90 -15.06
N SER A 167 20.68 -4.65 -14.34
CA SER A 167 22.10 -4.37 -14.17
C SER A 167 22.88 -5.65 -13.91
N THR A 168 24.12 -5.75 -14.35
CA THR A 168 25.02 -6.87 -13.98
C THR A 168 25.62 -6.70 -12.58
N MET A 169 25.53 -5.49 -12.01
CA MET A 169 26.00 -5.17 -10.66
C MET A 169 24.88 -4.49 -9.87
N GLN A 170 24.68 -4.93 -8.63
CA GLN A 170 23.69 -4.36 -7.72
C GLN A 170 23.88 -2.85 -7.53
N GLN A 171 25.13 -2.40 -7.43
CA GLN A 171 25.55 -1.01 -7.19
C GLN A 171 25.18 -0.07 -8.34
N ALA A 172 24.96 -0.60 -9.55
CA ALA A 172 24.60 0.19 -10.72
C ALA A 172 23.08 0.36 -10.91
N LEU A 173 22.26 -0.18 -10.00
CA LEU A 173 20.83 0.11 -9.93
C LEU A 173 20.57 1.57 -9.53
N LYS A 174 19.59 2.24 -10.15
CA LYS A 174 19.39 3.71 -10.02
C LYS A 174 18.97 4.16 -8.63
N SER A 175 18.21 3.35 -7.88
CA SER A 175 17.66 3.79 -6.58
C SER A 175 17.99 2.81 -5.47
N GLN A 176 19.07 3.11 -4.77
CA GLN A 176 19.47 2.42 -3.55
C GLN A 176 18.97 3.22 -2.34
N HIS A 177 17.81 2.83 -1.81
CA HIS A 177 17.30 3.37 -0.56
C HIS A 177 17.83 2.51 0.57
N ILE A 178 18.30 3.14 1.65
CA ILE A 178 18.75 2.39 2.82
C ILE A 178 17.52 1.95 3.61
N ASN A 179 17.37 0.65 3.78
CA ASN A 179 16.29 0.08 4.58
C ASN A 179 16.61 0.23 6.08
N PRO A 180 15.82 0.99 6.86
CA PRO A 180 16.09 1.18 8.28
C PRO A 180 15.95 -0.10 9.12
N LEU A 181 15.24 -1.13 8.62
CA LEU A 181 15.20 -2.45 9.28
C LEU A 181 16.54 -3.19 9.23
N VAL A 182 17.35 -2.93 8.19
CA VAL A 182 18.61 -3.64 7.94
C VAL A 182 19.80 -2.80 8.39
N ASP A 183 19.82 -1.51 8.04
CA ASP A 183 20.91 -0.59 8.37
C ASP A 183 20.37 0.76 8.86
N LEU A 184 19.87 0.77 10.10
CA LEU A 184 19.38 1.98 10.75
C LEU A 184 20.47 3.06 10.87
N ASN A 185 21.72 2.67 11.12
CA ASN A 185 22.83 3.60 11.28
C ASN A 185 23.21 4.29 9.96
N GLY A 186 23.26 3.52 8.86
CA GLY A 186 23.46 4.05 7.51
C GLY A 186 22.32 4.97 7.10
N TRP A 187 21.07 4.59 7.39
CA TRP A 187 19.90 5.43 7.12
C TRP A 187 19.98 6.76 7.88
N LEU A 188 20.30 6.74 9.17
CA LEU A 188 20.50 7.96 9.97
C LEU A 188 21.63 8.84 9.44
N CYS A 189 22.74 8.23 8.99
CA CYS A 189 23.81 8.99 8.34
C CYS A 189 23.31 9.69 7.08
N LYS A 190 22.53 9.00 6.25
CA LYS A 190 21.96 9.53 5.01
C LYS A 190 20.93 10.63 5.28
N LEU A 191 20.10 10.47 6.31
CA LEU A 191 19.18 11.50 6.79
C LEU A 191 19.92 12.78 7.16
N VAL A 192 21.03 12.69 7.91
CA VAL A 192 21.79 13.88 8.30
C VAL A 192 22.46 14.56 7.10
N GLU A 193 22.95 13.79 6.13
CA GLU A 193 23.48 14.33 4.88
C GLU A 193 22.41 15.09 4.10
N TRP A 194 21.19 14.53 4.05
CA TRP A 194 20.04 15.19 3.44
C TRP A 194 19.66 16.47 4.17
N LEU A 195 19.49 16.45 5.50
CA LEU A 195 19.20 17.66 6.30
C LEU A 195 20.25 18.77 6.07
N GLN A 196 21.53 18.41 6.02
CA GLN A 196 22.61 19.36 5.74
C GLN A 196 22.58 19.95 4.32
N ALA A 197 22.03 19.21 3.35
CA ALA A 197 21.84 19.70 2.00
C ALA A 197 20.60 20.60 1.92
N GLU A 198 19.49 20.21 2.55
CA GLU A 198 18.26 20.99 2.59
C GLU A 198 18.46 22.33 3.30
N ASP A 199 19.21 22.35 4.41
CA ASP A 199 19.61 23.59 5.11
C ASP A 199 20.29 24.63 4.21
N LYS A 200 20.95 24.19 3.13
CA LYS A 200 21.63 25.08 2.19
C LYS A 200 20.72 25.56 1.07
N CYS A 201 19.64 24.83 0.80
CA CYS A 201 18.84 24.96 -0.42
C CYS A 201 17.41 25.49 -0.17
N ARG A 202 16.76 25.11 0.93
CA ARG A 202 15.31 25.28 1.11
C ARG A 202 14.86 26.48 1.95
N CYS A 203 15.75 27.33 2.43
CA CYS A 203 15.39 28.58 3.14
C CYS A 203 14.62 29.61 2.27
N LEU A 204 14.25 29.30 1.02
CA LEU A 204 13.72 30.24 0.04
C LEU A 204 12.44 29.78 -0.67
N VAL A 205 11.97 28.54 -0.48
CA VAL A 205 10.77 28.03 -1.17
C VAL A 205 9.77 27.49 -0.15
N PRO A 206 8.63 28.17 0.07
CA PRO A 206 7.59 27.69 0.98
C PRO A 206 7.03 26.37 0.45
N SER A 207 7.37 25.29 1.14
CA SER A 207 6.86 23.94 0.91
C SER A 207 6.34 23.40 2.23
N ASN A 208 5.22 22.70 2.20
CA ASN A 208 4.73 22.02 3.41
C ASN A 208 5.52 20.73 3.66
N LEU A 209 5.47 20.24 4.91
CA LEU A 209 6.18 19.05 5.36
C LEU A 209 5.88 17.82 4.50
N MET A 210 4.63 17.67 4.03
CA MET A 210 4.22 16.55 3.18
C MET A 210 5.00 16.53 1.86
N GLU A 211 5.07 17.65 1.18
CA GLU A 211 5.81 17.78 -0.08
C GLU A 211 7.29 17.49 0.14
N ILE A 212 7.90 18.12 1.15
CA ILE A 212 9.31 17.94 1.50
C ILE A 212 9.64 16.44 1.73
N VAL A 213 8.86 15.78 2.60
CA VAL A 213 9.12 14.38 2.97
C VAL A 213 8.83 13.42 1.81
N THR A 214 7.77 13.66 1.02
CA THR A 214 7.42 12.76 -0.09
C THR A 214 8.32 12.94 -1.33
N GLU A 215 8.95 14.11 -1.49
CA GLU A 215 9.98 14.39 -2.50
C GLU A 215 11.37 13.86 -2.14
N ALA A 216 11.73 13.87 -0.84
CA ALA A 216 13.00 13.36 -0.32
C ALA A 216 13.02 11.82 -0.26
N ARG A 217 12.77 11.20 -1.40
CA ARG A 217 12.53 9.76 -1.57
C ARG A 217 13.71 8.90 -1.13
N GLU A 218 14.92 9.41 -1.28
CA GLU A 218 16.19 8.78 -0.94
C GLU A 218 16.35 8.52 0.56
N VAL A 219 15.71 9.32 1.41
CA VAL A 219 15.69 9.13 2.86
C VAL A 219 14.35 8.55 3.31
N TRP A 220 13.24 9.13 2.87
CA TRP A 220 11.88 8.73 3.24
C TRP A 220 11.32 7.73 2.23
N GLY A 221 12.10 6.68 2.00
CA GLY A 221 11.75 5.57 1.12
C GLY A 221 10.45 4.91 1.57
N GLY A 222 9.49 4.76 0.66
CA GLY A 222 8.23 4.08 0.95
C GLY A 222 7.21 4.92 1.71
N VAL A 223 7.50 6.21 1.96
CA VAL A 223 6.53 7.15 2.53
C VAL A 223 5.71 7.77 1.39
N GLY A 224 4.45 7.39 1.29
CA GLY A 224 3.46 8.09 0.46
C GLY A 224 2.42 8.79 1.33
N VAL A 225 1.26 9.11 0.75
CA VAL A 225 0.27 10.00 1.37
C VAL A 225 -0.26 9.44 2.69
N TYR A 226 -0.54 8.15 2.72
CA TYR A 226 -1.14 7.55 3.91
C TYR A 226 -0.11 7.29 5.00
N THR A 227 1.06 6.74 4.64
CA THR A 227 2.15 6.54 5.61
C THR A 227 2.58 7.86 6.20
N PHE A 228 2.65 8.93 5.40
CA PHE A 228 2.98 10.26 5.89
C PHE A 228 1.96 10.78 6.92
N SER A 229 0.67 10.58 6.67
CA SER A 229 -0.40 10.99 7.60
C SER A 229 -0.27 10.27 8.95
N GLU A 230 0.05 8.98 8.91
CA GLU A 230 0.30 8.15 10.11
C GLU A 230 1.54 8.59 10.88
N ILE A 231 2.66 8.82 10.17
CA ILE A 231 3.91 9.33 10.77
C ILE A 231 3.68 10.69 11.43
N CYS A 232 2.94 11.60 10.79
CA CYS A 232 2.62 12.90 11.36
C CYS A 232 1.79 12.76 12.65
N PHE A 233 0.82 11.85 12.68
CA PHE A 233 0.04 11.57 13.88
C PHE A 233 0.92 11.06 15.02
N TRP A 234 1.81 10.10 14.76
CA TRP A 234 2.73 9.59 15.78
C TRP A 234 3.74 10.63 16.25
N ALA A 235 4.20 11.49 15.36
CA ALA A 235 5.10 12.59 15.70
C ALA A 235 4.38 13.74 16.44
N GLY A 236 3.05 13.78 16.43
CA GLY A 236 2.26 14.89 16.92
C GLY A 236 2.49 16.17 16.11
N LEU A 237 2.65 16.04 14.79
CA LEU A 237 2.94 17.15 13.88
C LEU A 237 1.79 17.35 12.89
N SER A 238 1.51 18.62 12.57
CA SER A 238 0.61 18.94 11.47
C SER A 238 1.34 18.68 10.13
N PRO A 239 0.68 18.05 9.13
CA PRO A 239 1.26 17.84 7.81
C PRO A 239 1.48 19.14 7.03
N PHE A 240 0.92 20.25 7.53
CA PHE A 240 0.98 21.57 6.91
C PHE A 240 2.12 22.45 7.45
N LEU A 241 2.88 21.95 8.44
CA LEU A 241 4.04 22.69 8.96
C LEU A 241 5.07 22.92 7.85
N THR A 242 5.84 24.00 7.95
CA THR A 242 6.92 24.32 7.01
C THR A 242 8.18 23.51 7.31
N TYR A 243 9.19 23.65 6.43
CA TYR A 243 10.52 23.12 6.69
C TYR A 243 11.09 23.67 8.00
N GLU A 244 11.05 24.98 8.19
CA GLU A 244 11.62 25.68 9.34
C GLU A 244 10.94 25.25 10.64
N GLU A 245 9.60 25.19 10.65
CA GLU A 245 8.84 24.81 11.83
C GLU A 245 9.19 23.40 12.33
N VAL A 246 9.63 22.49 11.44
CA VAL A 246 9.94 21.10 11.79
C VAL A 246 11.44 20.84 11.90
N PHE A 247 12.19 21.12 10.83
CA PHE A 247 13.61 20.74 10.69
C PHE A 247 14.59 21.73 11.33
N CYS A 248 14.15 22.95 11.65
CA CYS A 248 14.91 23.85 12.53
C CYS A 248 14.54 23.68 14.02
N ASN A 249 13.53 22.88 14.34
CA ASN A 249 13.19 22.51 15.72
C ASN A 249 13.75 21.10 16.05
N PRO A 250 14.76 21.00 16.95
CA PRO A 250 15.35 19.71 17.31
C PRO A 250 14.35 18.65 17.78
N SER A 251 13.37 19.04 18.61
CA SER A 251 12.36 18.12 19.15
C SER A 251 11.41 17.63 18.08
N ARG A 252 10.88 18.50 17.23
CA ARG A 252 9.99 18.10 16.13
C ARG A 252 10.71 17.21 15.12
N THR A 253 11.96 17.55 14.77
CA THR A 253 12.78 16.70 13.91
C THR A 253 12.99 15.31 14.52
N ALA A 254 13.37 15.25 15.79
CA ALA A 254 13.59 13.97 16.49
C ALA A 254 12.31 13.14 16.60
N ARG A 255 11.15 13.78 16.84
CA ARG A 255 9.84 13.12 16.84
C ARG A 255 9.47 12.55 15.48
N LEU A 256 9.68 13.31 14.40
CA LEU A 256 9.43 12.83 13.04
C LEU A 256 10.29 11.60 12.71
N VAL A 257 11.57 11.64 13.08
CA VAL A 257 12.51 10.51 12.92
C VAL A 257 12.05 9.31 13.74
N ALA A 258 11.70 9.51 15.02
CA ALA A 258 11.22 8.44 15.90
C ALA A 258 9.91 7.82 15.41
N ALA A 259 8.99 8.65 14.89
CA ALA A 259 7.73 8.18 14.30
C ALA A 259 7.98 7.30 13.07
N TYR A 260 8.87 7.70 12.17
CA TYR A 260 9.23 6.87 11.01
C TYR A 260 9.92 5.56 11.40
N ILE A 261 10.87 5.60 12.34
CA ILE A 261 11.51 4.37 12.86
C ILE A 261 10.46 3.44 13.46
N THR A 262 9.54 3.98 14.27
CA THR A 262 8.43 3.20 14.84
C THR A 262 7.59 2.58 13.72
N TRP A 263 7.32 3.32 12.62
CA TRP A 263 6.47 2.82 11.52
C TRP A 263 7.10 1.64 10.82
N VAL A 264 8.40 1.75 10.61
CA VAL A 264 9.23 0.73 10.00
C VAL A 264 9.32 -0.51 10.91
N LEU A 265 9.53 -0.35 12.22
CA LEU A 265 9.56 -1.47 13.17
C LEU A 265 8.21 -2.18 13.29
N ASP A 266 7.12 -1.43 13.38
CA ASP A 266 5.75 -1.95 13.50
C ASP A 266 5.31 -2.75 12.25
N THR A 267 5.89 -2.44 11.09
CA THR A 267 5.62 -3.15 9.83
C THR A 267 5.84 -4.67 9.93
N THR A 268 6.82 -5.11 10.73
CA THR A 268 7.11 -6.53 10.93
C THR A 268 6.00 -7.29 11.64
N LYS A 269 5.33 -6.64 12.59
CA LYS A 269 4.24 -7.23 13.41
C LYS A 269 2.96 -7.39 12.62
N ILE A 270 2.69 -6.42 11.75
CA ILE A 270 1.44 -6.38 11.01
C ILE A 270 1.31 -7.60 10.12
N LEU A 271 2.37 -8.00 9.40
CA LEU A 271 2.23 -9.10 8.46
C LEU A 271 1.72 -10.38 9.12
N GLU A 272 2.06 -10.64 10.38
CA GLU A 272 1.57 -11.82 11.11
C GLU A 272 0.04 -11.80 11.28
N ASP A 273 -0.58 -10.63 11.44
CA ASP A 273 -2.01 -10.47 11.75
C ASP A 273 -2.91 -10.55 10.52
N VAL A 274 -2.39 -10.22 9.34
CA VAL A 274 -3.22 -9.94 8.15
C VAL A 274 -2.88 -10.81 6.92
N TRP A 275 -1.83 -11.63 7.01
CA TRP A 275 -1.39 -12.50 5.93
C TRP A 275 -2.31 -13.72 5.73
N TYR A 276 -2.77 -13.94 4.50
CA TYR A 276 -3.46 -15.16 4.10
C TYR A 276 -3.08 -15.55 2.68
N GLU A 277 -2.68 -16.80 2.55
CA GLU A 277 -2.22 -17.38 1.30
C GLU A 277 -2.95 -18.67 0.97
N GLU A 278 -3.16 -18.87 -0.32
CA GLU A 278 -3.34 -20.20 -0.91
C GLU A 278 -2.04 -20.55 -1.64
N GLY A 279 -1.12 -21.24 -0.96
CA GLY A 279 0.24 -21.47 -1.46
C GLY A 279 1.10 -20.21 -1.35
N PHE A 280 1.56 -19.69 -2.50
CA PHE A 280 2.32 -18.43 -2.59
C PHE A 280 1.49 -17.28 -3.21
N THR A 281 0.18 -17.48 -3.38
CA THR A 281 -0.71 -16.45 -3.93
C THR A 281 -1.43 -15.71 -2.82
N MET A 282 -1.40 -14.38 -2.88
CA MET A 282 -2.15 -13.55 -1.95
C MET A 282 -3.60 -13.36 -2.39
N ALA A 283 -4.52 -13.83 -1.57
CA ALA A 283 -5.96 -13.71 -1.81
C ALA A 283 -6.67 -13.20 -0.56
N VAL A 284 -6.99 -11.91 -0.52
CA VAL A 284 -7.40 -11.23 0.71
C VAL A 284 -8.92 -11.10 0.78
N THR A 285 -9.50 -11.50 1.91
CA THR A 285 -10.91 -11.27 2.20
C THR A 285 -11.17 -9.84 2.67
N ASP A 286 -12.41 -9.33 2.50
CA ASP A 286 -12.80 -8.04 3.09
C ASP A 286 -12.55 -8.00 4.62
N LYS A 287 -12.70 -9.14 5.32
CA LYS A 287 -12.42 -9.24 6.77
C LYS A 287 -10.95 -8.97 7.07
N GLN A 288 -10.03 -9.54 6.29
CA GLN A 288 -8.59 -9.34 6.46
C GLN A 288 -8.16 -7.93 6.07
N ARG A 289 -8.72 -7.36 4.99
CA ARG A 289 -8.50 -5.94 4.66
C ARG A 289 -8.95 -5.03 5.81
N LEU A 290 -10.11 -5.32 6.41
CA LEU A 290 -10.57 -4.60 7.60
C LEU A 290 -9.73 -4.87 8.85
N ALA A 291 -9.03 -6.00 8.93
CA ALA A 291 -8.10 -6.29 10.02
C ALA A 291 -6.80 -5.47 9.90
N TYR A 292 -6.49 -4.90 8.73
CA TYR A 292 -5.41 -3.94 8.58
C TYR A 292 -5.76 -2.55 9.17
N MET A 293 -7.05 -2.18 9.18
CA MET A 293 -7.52 -0.86 9.60
C MET A 293 -7.09 -0.44 11.02
N PRO A 294 -7.08 -1.32 12.05
CA PRO A 294 -6.56 -0.99 13.38
C PRO A 294 -5.08 -0.61 13.43
N HIS A 295 -4.29 -0.97 12.40
CA HIS A 295 -2.87 -0.61 12.28
C HIS A 295 -2.65 0.75 11.58
N LEU A 296 -3.74 1.45 11.26
CA LEU A 296 -3.77 2.84 10.86
C LEU A 296 -4.46 3.62 11.98
N ARG A 297 -3.88 4.71 12.45
CA ARG A 297 -4.43 5.57 13.49
C ARG A 297 -5.40 6.59 12.95
N VAL A 298 -5.08 7.20 11.80
CA VAL A 298 -5.81 8.38 11.30
C VAL A 298 -6.27 8.22 9.86
N PHE A 299 -5.50 7.55 9.02
CA PHE A 299 -5.79 7.47 7.60
C PHE A 299 -7.03 6.62 7.35
N GLY A 300 -7.99 7.20 6.62
CA GLY A 300 -9.23 6.51 6.24
C GLY A 300 -10.18 6.21 7.41
N HIS A 301 -9.92 6.81 8.58
CA HIS A 301 -10.80 6.77 9.74
C HIS A 301 -11.71 7.99 9.80
N ASP A 302 -12.92 7.75 10.30
CA ASP A 302 -13.92 8.80 10.50
C ASP A 302 -13.74 9.52 11.84
N GLU A 303 -13.45 8.71 12.84
CA GLU A 303 -13.22 9.04 14.23
C GLU A 303 -12.00 8.24 14.69
N VAL A 304 -11.17 8.86 15.52
CA VAL A 304 -9.92 8.28 16.00
C VAL A 304 -9.92 8.27 17.52
N TRP A 305 -9.45 7.17 18.09
CA TRP A 305 -9.26 7.07 19.53
C TRP A 305 -7.94 7.73 19.89
N ILE A 306 -7.97 8.67 20.84
CA ILE A 306 -6.78 9.35 21.35
C ILE A 306 -6.67 9.13 22.85
N TYR A 307 -5.46 9.27 23.39
CA TYR A 307 -5.23 9.20 24.82
C TYR A 307 -5.86 10.41 25.53
N MET A 308 -6.22 10.24 26.81
CA MET A 308 -6.78 11.33 27.62
C MET A 308 -5.83 12.54 27.66
N ARG A 309 -4.52 12.29 27.80
CA ARG A 309 -3.51 13.34 27.72
C ARG A 309 -3.51 14.06 26.37
N THR A 310 -3.59 13.33 25.25
CA THR A 310 -3.69 13.93 23.92
C THR A 310 -4.91 14.85 23.80
N LYS A 311 -6.05 14.47 24.40
CA LYS A 311 -7.25 15.32 24.44
C LYS A 311 -7.02 16.60 25.24
N GLU A 312 -6.35 16.52 26.38
CA GLU A 312 -6.00 17.69 27.21
C GLU A 312 -5.07 18.64 26.46
N ILE A 313 -4.01 18.11 25.82
CA ILE A 313 -3.07 18.89 25.01
C ILE A 313 -3.80 19.54 23.83
N LYS A 314 -4.67 18.80 23.13
CA LYS A 314 -5.50 19.37 22.06
C LYS A 314 -6.35 20.53 22.56
N SER A 315 -6.99 20.39 23.72
CA SER A 315 -7.86 21.44 24.29
C SER A 315 -7.05 22.70 24.62
N LEU A 316 -5.83 22.53 25.13
CA LEU A 316 -4.90 23.63 25.38
C LEU A 316 -4.44 24.28 24.06
N HIS A 317 -4.04 23.47 23.09
CA HIS A 317 -3.65 23.94 21.75
C HIS A 317 -4.76 24.77 21.10
N ASP A 318 -6.00 24.26 21.06
CA ASP A 318 -7.15 24.97 20.51
C ASP A 318 -7.41 26.30 21.25
N ALA A 319 -7.31 26.31 22.58
CA ALA A 319 -7.48 27.52 23.38
C ALA A 319 -6.40 28.57 23.10
N MET A 320 -5.16 28.15 22.89
CA MET A 320 -4.04 29.04 22.56
C MET A 320 -4.16 29.61 21.14
N ILE A 321 -4.58 28.80 20.16
CA ILE A 321 -4.91 29.29 18.82
C ILE A 321 -6.00 30.36 18.91
N ALA A 322 -7.12 30.07 19.57
CA ALA A 322 -8.23 31.02 19.70
C ALA A 322 -7.80 32.34 20.40
N LEU A 323 -6.89 32.25 21.38
CA LEU A 323 -6.33 33.43 22.03
C LEU A 323 -5.48 34.26 21.06
N LYS A 324 -4.61 33.62 20.27
CA LYS A 324 -3.73 34.30 19.30
C LYS A 324 -4.54 34.92 18.16
N GLU A 325 -5.55 34.20 17.63
CA GLU A 325 -6.50 34.72 16.65
C GLU A 325 -7.22 35.97 17.17
N LYS A 326 -7.68 35.95 18.43
CA LYS A 326 -8.32 37.11 19.07
C LYS A 326 -7.38 38.30 19.24
N GLN A 327 -6.08 38.05 19.43
CA GLN A 327 -5.07 39.11 19.52
C GLN A 327 -4.75 39.75 18.17
N GLY A 328 -5.07 39.08 17.05
CA GLY A 328 -4.82 39.59 15.70
C GLY A 328 -3.32 39.76 15.39
N VAL A 329 -2.45 39.13 16.17
CA VAL A 329 -1.00 39.10 15.95
C VAL A 329 -0.70 37.90 15.07
N GLU A 330 0.17 38.06 14.08
CA GLU A 330 0.69 36.95 13.28
C GLU A 330 1.51 36.01 14.17
N TRP A 331 1.30 34.71 14.05
CA TRP A 331 1.96 33.69 14.87
C TRP A 331 2.35 32.49 14.01
N CYS A 332 3.46 31.87 14.36
CA CYS A 332 3.95 30.63 13.77
C CYS A 332 3.67 29.46 14.73
N SER A 333 3.57 28.24 14.20
CA SER A 333 3.50 27.05 15.06
C SER A 333 4.85 26.89 15.75
N GLY A 334 4.98 27.38 16.98
CA GLY A 334 6.25 27.47 17.71
C GLY A 334 6.25 28.57 18.78
N ASP A 335 5.38 29.57 18.61
CA ASP A 335 5.25 30.73 19.49
C ASP A 335 4.40 30.45 20.74
N ASP A 336 4.76 29.41 21.48
CA ASP A 336 4.12 28.89 22.72
C ASP A 336 2.98 27.89 22.52
N ILE A 337 2.52 27.63 21.29
CA ILE A 337 1.41 26.69 21.05
C ILE A 337 1.93 25.23 21.15
N PRO A 338 1.40 24.40 22.06
CA PRO A 338 1.90 23.06 22.28
C PRO A 338 1.46 22.10 21.16
N ASP A 339 2.41 21.39 20.56
CA ASP A 339 2.10 20.32 19.62
C ASP A 339 1.27 19.20 20.27
N ILE A 340 0.30 18.66 19.54
CA ILE A 340 -0.57 17.57 19.99
C ILE A 340 0.19 16.24 19.94
N PHE A 341 1.13 16.04 20.87
CA PHE A 341 2.09 14.95 20.87
C PHE A 341 1.87 13.94 22.00
N GLU A 342 1.85 12.65 21.66
CA GLU A 342 1.80 11.54 22.62
C GLU A 342 3.05 10.64 22.51
N PRO A 343 3.98 10.71 23.48
CA PRO A 343 5.21 9.92 23.58
C PRO A 343 5.02 8.43 23.43
N SER A 344 3.89 7.90 23.91
CA SER A 344 3.61 6.47 23.86
C SER A 344 3.53 5.94 22.42
N GLU A 345 3.21 6.78 21.43
CA GLU A 345 3.11 6.40 20.02
C GLU A 345 4.50 6.18 19.37
N ILE A 346 5.57 6.79 19.90
CA ILE A 346 6.95 6.59 19.38
C ILE A 346 7.83 5.74 20.31
N ARG A 347 7.20 5.04 21.25
CA ARG A 347 7.90 4.27 22.30
C ARG A 347 8.90 3.27 21.74
N GLU A 348 8.56 2.58 20.66
CA GLU A 348 9.42 1.53 20.10
C GLU A 348 10.73 2.10 19.56
N ALA A 349 10.67 3.25 18.87
CA ALA A 349 11.88 3.94 18.43
C ALA A 349 12.70 4.46 19.61
N LEU A 350 12.08 4.95 20.68
CA LEU A 350 12.80 5.38 21.88
C LEU A 350 13.47 4.22 22.62
N GLN A 351 12.87 3.03 22.62
CA GLN A 351 13.49 1.83 23.16
C GLN A 351 14.64 1.34 22.28
N LYS A 352 14.48 1.41 20.96
CA LYS A 352 15.50 0.96 19.99
C LYS A 352 16.64 1.96 19.81
N CYS A 353 16.39 3.24 20.05
CA CYS A 353 17.33 4.35 19.93
C CYS A 353 17.16 5.32 21.11
N PRO A 354 17.58 4.95 22.33
CA PRO A 354 17.43 5.79 23.53
C PRO A 354 18.01 7.20 23.39
N SER A 355 19.04 7.37 22.56
CA SER A 355 19.64 8.67 22.24
C SER A 355 18.69 9.67 21.58
N LEU A 356 17.52 9.24 21.07
CA LEU A 356 16.46 10.15 20.61
C LEU A 356 15.71 10.81 21.78
N GLY A 357 15.66 10.17 22.95
CA GLY A 357 14.89 10.64 24.10
C GLY A 357 15.22 12.08 24.52
N PRO A 358 16.50 12.41 24.78
CA PRO A 358 16.90 13.76 25.15
C PRO A 358 16.63 14.81 24.06
N LEU A 359 16.61 14.41 22.78
CA LEU A 359 16.27 15.31 21.68
C LEU A 359 14.77 15.62 21.64
N VAL A 360 13.92 14.65 22.03
CA VAL A 360 12.46 14.82 22.05
C VAL A 360 11.99 15.60 23.29
N PHE A 361 12.51 15.28 24.48
CA PHE A 361 11.97 15.74 25.77
C PHE A 361 12.82 16.77 26.53
N THR A 362 14.09 16.99 26.19
CA THR A 362 15.18 17.46 27.09
C THR A 362 15.83 16.33 27.87
N GLN A 363 17.08 16.53 28.32
CA GLN A 363 17.82 15.53 29.08
C GLN A 363 17.21 15.33 30.47
N GLU A 364 16.78 16.42 31.11
CA GLU A 364 16.17 16.42 32.43
C GLU A 364 14.85 15.63 32.43
N ASP A 365 13.94 15.94 31.50
CA ASP A 365 12.67 15.23 31.38
C ASP A 365 12.89 13.77 30.97
N TRP A 366 13.84 13.50 30.08
CA TRP A 366 14.16 12.13 29.68
C TRP A 366 14.65 11.28 30.85
N ASN A 367 15.49 11.84 31.73
CA ASN A 367 15.98 11.13 32.92
C ASN A 367 14.83 10.69 33.84
N VAL A 368 13.71 11.43 33.88
CA VAL A 368 12.49 11.03 34.61
C VAL A 368 11.82 9.81 33.97
N PHE A 369 11.92 9.67 32.65
CA PHE A 369 11.39 8.51 31.92
C PHE A 369 12.30 7.27 31.94
N ASP A 370 13.62 7.48 32.14
CA ASP A 370 14.72 6.52 32.01
C ASP A 370 14.99 5.67 33.27
N GLU A 371 14.13 5.71 34.29
CA GLU A 371 14.22 4.82 35.47
C GLU A 371 14.02 3.32 35.14
N ARG A 372 14.01 2.93 33.86
CA ARG A 372 13.59 1.61 33.36
C ARG A 372 14.72 0.71 32.83
N ASN A 373 15.98 0.94 33.22
CA ASN A 373 17.12 0.11 32.78
C ASN A 373 17.17 -0.04 31.25
N LEU A 374 17.12 1.06 30.51
CA LEU A 374 17.31 0.98 29.06
C LEU A 374 18.71 0.38 28.78
N PRO A 375 18.84 -0.53 27.80
CA PRO A 375 20.12 -1.12 27.46
C PRO A 375 21.15 -0.03 27.15
N GLN A 376 22.34 -0.11 27.75
CA GLN A 376 23.50 0.67 27.31
C GLN A 376 23.98 0.11 25.97
N GLU A 377 23.24 0.36 24.89
CA GLU A 377 23.70 0.06 23.54
C GLU A 377 24.74 1.11 23.10
N LEU A 378 25.72 0.67 22.32
CA LEU A 378 26.67 1.55 21.65
C LEU A 378 25.91 2.54 20.76
N GLU A 379 26.09 3.84 21.04
CA GLU A 379 25.42 4.89 20.30
C GLU A 379 25.77 4.82 18.81
N LEU A 380 24.75 4.78 17.95
CA LEU A 380 24.93 4.71 16.51
C LEU A 380 25.63 5.97 15.99
N LYS A 381 26.60 5.83 15.08
CA LYS A 381 27.31 6.95 14.44
C LYS A 381 26.34 7.95 13.79
N GLY A 382 25.27 7.46 13.17
CA GLY A 382 24.20 8.27 12.59
C GLY A 382 23.48 9.10 13.65
N MET A 383 23.23 8.54 14.84
CA MET A 383 22.62 9.27 15.97
C MET A 383 23.54 10.37 16.51
N ILE A 384 24.84 10.09 16.66
CA ILE A 384 25.83 11.10 17.07
C ILE A 384 25.83 12.26 16.06
N LYS A 385 25.82 11.94 14.75
CA LYS A 385 25.73 12.95 13.69
C LYS A 385 24.44 13.76 13.77
N LEU A 386 23.30 13.11 13.98
CA LEU A 386 21.99 13.76 14.07
C LEU A 386 21.95 14.74 15.25
N ARG A 387 22.35 14.30 16.45
CA ARG A 387 22.43 15.16 17.63
C ARG A 387 23.37 16.34 17.42
N LYS A 388 24.56 16.12 16.84
CA LYS A 388 25.50 17.22 16.51
C LYS A 388 24.94 18.21 15.48
N HIS A 389 24.11 17.73 14.55
CA HIS A 389 23.44 18.59 13.58
C HIS A 389 22.34 19.41 14.25
N LEU A 390 21.47 18.77 15.04
CA LEU A 390 20.36 19.42 15.71
C LEU A 390 20.81 20.38 16.84
N ALA A 391 21.93 20.10 17.52
CA ALA A 391 22.49 21.00 18.52
C ALA A 391 22.99 22.34 17.95
N LYS A 392 23.14 22.45 16.62
CA LYS A 392 23.47 23.72 15.94
C LYS A 392 22.25 24.54 15.57
N LYS A 393 21.06 23.95 15.66
CA LYS A 393 19.82 24.65 15.38
C LYS A 393 19.51 25.49 16.61
N GLU A 394 19.33 26.80 16.42
CA GLU A 394 18.80 27.64 17.48
C GLU A 394 17.39 27.15 17.80
N CYS A 395 17.14 26.90 19.08
CA CYS A 395 15.77 26.69 19.53
C CYS A 395 15.05 28.00 19.22
N PHE A 396 14.08 27.99 18.30
CA PHE A 396 13.16 29.10 18.09
C PHE A 396 12.38 29.32 19.38
N SER A 397 13.00 30.04 20.31
CA SER A 397 12.41 30.68 21.48
C SER A 397 13.46 31.65 22.06
N GLN A 398 13.70 32.76 21.36
CA GLN A 398 13.84 34.12 21.93
C GLN A 398 14.33 35.12 20.86
N ASP A 399 13.50 36.13 20.61
CA ASP A 399 13.81 37.44 20.03
C ASP A 399 14.67 37.54 18.75
N SER A 400 13.99 37.80 17.63
CA SER A 400 14.51 38.79 16.67
C SER A 400 13.37 39.45 15.89
N SER A 401 13.01 40.65 16.31
CA SER A 401 12.30 41.61 15.49
C SER A 401 13.20 42.06 14.33
N GLU A 402 12.88 41.71 13.08
CA GLU A 402 13.09 42.54 11.87
C GLU A 402 12.31 41.95 10.66
N PRO A 403 11.98 42.78 9.63
CA PRO A 403 10.71 42.69 8.91
C PRO A 403 10.73 41.76 7.69
N PHE A 404 9.73 40.88 7.58
CA PHE A 404 9.56 39.94 6.46
C PHE A 404 8.48 40.42 5.49
N GLU A 405 8.90 41.02 4.38
CA GLU A 405 8.02 41.48 3.29
C GLU A 405 7.85 40.45 2.15
N ILE A 406 8.12 39.15 2.39
CA ILE A 406 8.13 38.12 1.33
C ILE A 406 7.24 36.89 1.66
N TRP A 407 6.03 37.12 2.18
CA TRP A 407 5.07 36.02 2.40
C TRP A 407 3.79 36.07 1.55
N ASN A 408 3.58 37.14 0.78
CA ASN A 408 2.34 37.32 0.00
C ASN A 408 2.33 36.68 -1.39
N GLN A 409 3.33 35.88 -1.77
CA GLN A 409 3.39 35.27 -3.12
C GLN A 409 3.25 33.75 -3.15
N ALA A 410 3.22 33.07 -2.00
CA ALA A 410 3.20 31.60 -1.91
C ALA A 410 1.80 30.95 -1.98
N LEU A 411 0.72 31.73 -1.84
CA LEU A 411 -0.63 31.17 -1.70
C LEU A 411 -1.47 31.16 -3.00
N SER A 412 -0.86 31.32 -4.18
CA SER A 412 -1.61 31.42 -5.46
C SER A 412 -1.39 30.31 -6.49
N THR A 413 -0.63 29.26 -6.20
CA THR A 413 -0.36 28.18 -7.19
C THR A 413 -1.17 26.91 -6.96
N LYS A 414 -2.29 26.83 -7.71
CA LYS A 414 -2.87 25.67 -8.42
C LYS A 414 -2.78 24.27 -7.77
N GLY A 415 -3.94 23.79 -7.33
CA GLY A 415 -4.70 22.74 -8.05
C GLY A 415 -4.24 21.27 -7.97
N ASN A 416 -5.16 20.45 -7.45
CA ASN A 416 -5.32 18.99 -7.56
C ASN A 416 -4.56 18.08 -6.57
N ALA A 417 -5.20 17.76 -5.44
CA ALA A 417 -5.56 16.39 -5.01
C ALA A 417 -6.00 16.43 -3.53
N GLY A 418 -7.29 16.20 -3.26
CA GLY A 418 -7.79 16.25 -1.88
C GLY A 418 -7.40 15.05 -1.05
N TRP A 419 -7.17 15.24 0.25
CA TRP A 419 -7.15 14.22 1.32
C TRP A 419 -7.54 14.81 2.68
N ILE A 420 -8.19 13.98 3.50
CA ILE A 420 -8.87 14.32 4.75
C ILE A 420 -8.02 13.85 5.94
N MET A 421 -7.63 14.77 6.83
CA MET A 421 -7.62 14.49 8.27
C MET A 421 -9.01 14.87 8.81
N SER A 422 -9.76 13.92 9.33
CA SER A 422 -11.03 14.17 10.02
C SER A 422 -10.80 14.03 11.51
N ILE A 423 -10.12 15.01 12.13
CA ILE A 423 -10.35 15.29 13.55
C ILE A 423 -11.45 16.35 13.57
N ARG A 424 -12.69 15.95 13.87
CA ARG A 424 -13.72 16.96 14.19
C ARG A 424 -13.81 17.18 15.68
N VAL A 425 -13.70 18.45 16.04
CA VAL A 425 -14.49 19.07 17.12
C VAL A 425 -15.52 19.95 16.40
N TRP A 426 -16.78 19.88 16.81
CA TRP A 426 -17.88 20.67 16.23
C TRP A 426 -17.94 22.05 16.88
N ASP A 427 -18.18 23.09 16.09
CA ASP A 427 -19.20 24.11 16.38
C ASP A 427 -19.80 24.67 15.07
N LYS A 428 -21.03 25.17 15.14
CA LYS A 428 -22.00 25.27 14.07
C LYS A 428 -22.41 26.71 13.82
N GLU A 429 -21.46 27.60 13.51
CA GLU A 429 -21.73 28.90 12.90
C GLU A 429 -20.40 29.49 12.37
N GLU A 430 -20.46 30.17 11.23
CA GLU A 430 -19.36 30.85 10.51
C GLU A 430 -18.49 30.02 9.55
N ARG A 431 -18.80 30.14 8.25
CA ARG A 431 -17.84 29.86 7.18
C ARG A 431 -18.14 30.70 5.94
N VAL A 432 -17.81 31.98 5.99
CA VAL A 432 -17.66 32.83 4.80
C VAL A 432 -16.35 33.58 4.96
N LYS A 433 -15.33 33.20 4.17
CA LYS A 433 -13.96 33.79 4.02
C LYS A 433 -12.83 33.07 4.81
N ASP A 434 -12.24 32.00 4.29
CA ASP A 434 -10.89 31.55 4.71
C ASP A 434 -10.23 30.59 3.67
N PRO A 435 -8.90 30.64 3.39
CA PRO A 435 -8.20 29.77 2.42
C PRO A 435 -7.64 28.46 3.04
N ASN A 436 -8.06 28.10 4.26
CA ASN A 436 -7.60 26.92 4.99
C ASN A 436 -8.14 25.58 4.43
N PRO A 437 -7.48 24.44 4.75
CA PRO A 437 -7.76 23.12 4.20
C PRO A 437 -9.26 22.81 4.18
N TYR A 438 -9.74 22.44 2.99
CA TYR A 438 -11.14 22.13 2.77
C TYR A 438 -11.50 20.85 3.52
N ILE A 439 -12.19 21.01 4.64
CA ILE A 439 -12.90 19.91 5.27
C ILE A 439 -13.85 19.33 4.21
N ILE A 440 -13.68 18.05 3.90
CA ILE A 440 -14.54 17.34 2.96
C ILE A 440 -15.76 16.84 3.75
N TRP A 441 -16.96 17.06 3.19
CA TRP A 441 -18.23 16.73 3.83
C TRP A 441 -19.04 15.76 2.96
N GLY A 442 -20.01 15.10 3.59
CA GLY A 442 -21.01 14.29 2.89
C GLY A 442 -20.41 13.07 2.19
N THR A 443 -20.92 12.78 0.99
CA THR A 443 -20.55 11.59 0.22
C THR A 443 -19.07 11.53 -0.12
N ASP A 444 -18.44 12.67 -0.39
CA ASP A 444 -17.02 12.73 -0.75
C ASP A 444 -16.11 12.34 0.43
N ARG A 445 -16.57 12.59 1.68
CA ARG A 445 -15.91 12.13 2.90
C ARG A 445 -16.11 10.63 3.07
N ASP A 446 -17.36 10.19 2.99
CA ASP A 446 -17.70 8.78 3.14
C ASP A 446 -16.94 7.91 2.13
N ASP A 447 -16.79 8.36 0.88
CA ASP A 447 -16.10 7.66 -0.19
C ASP A 447 -14.58 7.50 0.06
N ARG A 448 -14.01 8.26 0.99
CA ARG A 448 -12.59 8.19 1.38
C ARG A 448 -12.31 7.34 2.62
N LEU A 449 -13.36 6.90 3.33
CA LEU A 449 -13.21 6.03 4.49
C LEU A 449 -12.80 4.63 4.05
N ILE A 450 -11.80 4.03 4.71
CA ILE A 450 -11.35 2.66 4.40
C ILE A 450 -12.51 1.67 4.49
N THR A 451 -13.37 1.83 5.50
CA THR A 451 -14.56 0.97 5.65
C THR A 451 -15.51 1.08 4.48
N HIS A 452 -15.66 2.28 3.90
CA HIS A 452 -16.48 2.50 2.73
C HIS A 452 -15.81 1.89 1.51
N ILE A 453 -14.55 2.22 1.23
CA ILE A 453 -13.82 1.76 0.05
C ILE A 453 -13.82 0.21 0.04
N ILE A 454 -13.44 -0.46 1.14
CA ILE A 454 -13.45 -1.94 1.20
C ILE A 454 -14.85 -2.54 0.97
N LYS A 455 -15.88 -1.99 1.62
CA LYS A 455 -17.22 -2.60 1.60
C LYS A 455 -18.05 -2.24 0.36
N ARG A 456 -17.79 -1.08 -0.23
CA ARG A 456 -18.68 -0.44 -1.21
C ARG A 456 -17.99 -0.05 -2.49
N SER A 457 -16.69 0.21 -2.52
CA SER A 457 -16.01 0.38 -3.80
C SER A 457 -15.56 -0.99 -4.36
N ALA A 458 -15.37 -1.03 -5.67
CA ALA A 458 -14.57 -2.07 -6.32
C ALA A 458 -13.14 -1.55 -6.61
N GLU A 459 -12.82 -0.40 -6.03
CA GLU A 459 -11.55 0.30 -6.22
C GLU A 459 -10.51 -0.26 -5.25
N TRP A 460 -9.26 0.00 -5.57
CA TRP A 460 -8.13 -0.38 -4.74
C TRP A 460 -8.12 0.51 -3.48
N THR A 461 -8.19 -0.09 -2.30
CA THR A 461 -7.95 0.62 -1.03
C THR A 461 -6.46 0.91 -0.83
N VAL A 462 -6.15 1.51 0.30
CA VAL A 462 -4.80 1.87 0.72
C VAL A 462 -4.29 0.85 1.73
N GLY A 463 -3.09 0.33 1.49
CA GLY A 463 -2.43 -0.67 2.32
C GLY A 463 -1.94 -1.89 1.52
N PRO A 464 -1.12 -2.76 2.15
CA PRO A 464 -0.56 -3.96 1.53
C PRO A 464 -1.63 -4.72 0.75
N PHE A 465 -2.72 -5.10 1.41
CA PHE A 465 -3.71 -6.01 0.83
C PHE A 465 -4.50 -5.52 -0.39
N ASP A 466 -4.39 -4.25 -0.74
CA ASP A 466 -5.05 -3.73 -1.92
C ASP A 466 -4.15 -3.80 -3.12
N PHE A 467 -2.92 -3.32 -3.06
CA PHE A 467 -1.96 -3.60 -4.14
C PHE A 467 -1.67 -5.11 -4.27
N CYS A 468 -1.75 -5.85 -3.16
CA CYS A 468 -1.41 -7.28 -3.11
C CYS A 468 -2.57 -8.23 -3.43
N GLY A 469 -3.81 -7.82 -3.22
CA GLY A 469 -4.97 -8.72 -3.21
C GLY A 469 -5.65 -8.85 -4.57
N ILE A 470 -4.98 -9.46 -5.54
CA ILE A 470 -5.57 -9.76 -6.85
C ILE A 470 -6.54 -10.94 -6.75
N GLY A 471 -6.18 -11.95 -5.97
CA GLY A 471 -7.05 -13.06 -5.65
C GLY A 471 -8.24 -12.61 -4.81
N GLN A 472 -9.45 -13.01 -5.21
CA GLN A 472 -10.68 -12.76 -4.47
C GLN A 472 -11.26 -14.06 -3.95
N VAL A 473 -11.42 -14.16 -2.64
CA VAL A 473 -12.07 -15.30 -1.99
C VAL A 473 -13.59 -15.23 -2.22
N ILE A 474 -14.15 -16.23 -2.91
CA ILE A 474 -15.60 -16.38 -3.16
C ILE A 474 -16.14 -17.51 -2.28
N ARG A 475 -17.24 -17.23 -1.59
CA ARG A 475 -17.94 -18.23 -0.76
C ARG A 475 -19.32 -18.56 -1.32
N GLN A 476 -19.63 -19.86 -1.41
CA GLN A 476 -20.95 -20.39 -1.74
C GLN A 476 -21.31 -21.54 -0.80
N GLY A 477 -22.14 -21.25 0.21
CA GLY A 477 -22.46 -22.22 1.26
C GLY A 477 -21.20 -22.54 2.06
N LYS A 478 -20.79 -23.82 2.09
CA LYS A 478 -19.56 -24.28 2.73
C LYS A 478 -18.33 -24.26 1.81
N ILE A 479 -18.52 -24.02 0.51
CA ILE A 479 -17.43 -24.00 -0.46
C ILE A 479 -16.78 -22.61 -0.46
N THR A 480 -15.46 -22.58 -0.32
CA THR A 480 -14.63 -21.39 -0.44
C THR A 480 -13.64 -21.64 -1.58
N GLU A 481 -13.62 -20.77 -2.58
CA GLU A 481 -12.70 -20.83 -3.72
C GLU A 481 -12.05 -19.47 -3.93
N VAL A 482 -10.82 -19.45 -4.46
CA VAL A 482 -10.15 -18.21 -4.86
C VAL A 482 -10.35 -17.98 -6.35
N ALA A 483 -10.82 -16.78 -6.68
CA ALA A 483 -10.84 -16.25 -8.03
C ALA A 483 -9.58 -15.43 -8.25
N PHE A 484 -8.69 -15.85 -9.15
CA PHE A 484 -7.39 -15.22 -9.32
C PHE A 484 -7.44 -14.06 -10.32
N CYS A 485 -8.56 -13.87 -11.01
CA CYS A 485 -8.83 -12.69 -11.82
C CYS A 485 -10.33 -12.39 -11.90
N GLN A 486 -10.69 -11.28 -12.53
CA GLN A 486 -12.07 -10.80 -12.48
C GLN A 486 -13.09 -11.73 -13.14
N GLU A 487 -12.77 -12.27 -14.33
CA GLU A 487 -13.56 -13.28 -15.05
C GLU A 487 -12.83 -14.64 -15.07
N ASP A 488 -12.43 -15.16 -13.90
CA ASP A 488 -11.70 -16.42 -13.77
C ASP A 488 -12.46 -17.62 -14.39
N PRO A 489 -11.91 -18.26 -15.44
CA PRO A 489 -12.60 -19.32 -16.18
C PRO A 489 -12.75 -20.63 -15.39
N ARG A 490 -11.97 -20.82 -14.31
CA ARG A 490 -12.02 -22.04 -13.49
C ARG A 490 -13.25 -22.12 -12.58
N LEU A 491 -13.82 -20.96 -12.26
CA LEU A 491 -14.99 -20.87 -11.40
C LEU A 491 -16.21 -21.48 -12.11
N THR A 492 -17.06 -22.17 -11.35
CA THR A 492 -18.37 -22.58 -11.86
C THR A 492 -19.20 -21.37 -12.32
N LEU A 493 -20.13 -21.56 -13.26
CA LEU A 493 -21.01 -20.47 -13.73
C LEU A 493 -21.75 -19.76 -12.58
N THR A 494 -22.07 -20.49 -11.50
CA THR A 494 -22.70 -19.91 -10.31
C THR A 494 -21.75 -18.97 -9.57
N LEU A 495 -20.50 -19.37 -9.39
CA LEU A 495 -19.47 -18.57 -8.73
C LEU A 495 -19.06 -17.37 -9.59
N GLN A 496 -18.93 -17.54 -10.91
CA GLN A 496 -18.70 -16.43 -11.85
C GLN A 496 -19.82 -15.39 -11.79
N TYR A 497 -21.08 -15.83 -11.85
CA TYR A 497 -22.24 -14.95 -11.70
C TYR A 497 -22.19 -14.21 -10.36
N ARG A 498 -21.93 -14.92 -9.26
CA ARG A 498 -21.87 -14.32 -7.93
C ARG A 498 -20.74 -13.31 -7.78
N ASN A 499 -19.56 -13.61 -8.32
CA ASN A 499 -18.42 -12.71 -8.31
C ASN A 499 -18.75 -11.40 -9.04
N LYS A 500 -19.25 -11.52 -10.27
CA LYS A 500 -19.64 -10.37 -11.09
C LYS A 500 -20.75 -9.55 -10.44
N ALA A 501 -21.82 -10.23 -10.01
CA ALA A 501 -22.94 -9.59 -9.34
C ALA A 501 -22.53 -8.87 -8.06
N SER A 502 -21.61 -9.44 -7.26
CA SER A 502 -21.07 -8.82 -6.05
C SER A 502 -20.36 -7.50 -6.37
N ARG A 503 -19.46 -7.51 -7.38
CA ARG A 503 -18.74 -6.30 -7.80
C ARG A 503 -19.66 -5.25 -8.39
N THR A 504 -20.58 -5.64 -9.27
CA THR A 504 -21.57 -4.71 -9.85
C THR A 504 -22.47 -4.11 -8.78
N ARG A 505 -22.78 -4.85 -7.69
CA ARG A 505 -23.48 -4.26 -6.55
C ARG A 505 -22.63 -3.22 -5.88
N ARG A 506 -21.38 -3.54 -5.52
CA ARG A 506 -20.44 -2.61 -4.88
C ARG A 506 -20.32 -1.33 -5.69
N SER A 507 -19.96 -1.43 -6.97
CA SER A 507 -19.77 -0.26 -7.85
C SER A 507 -21.00 0.63 -8.05
N ASN A 508 -22.21 0.18 -7.71
CA ASN A 508 -23.45 0.94 -7.88
C ASN A 508 -24.09 1.38 -6.55
N VAL A 509 -23.53 1.00 -5.39
CA VAL A 509 -24.07 1.38 -4.08
C VAL A 509 -23.35 2.64 -3.59
N LYS A 510 -24.03 3.78 -3.66
CA LYS A 510 -23.57 5.03 -3.02
C LYS A 510 -23.65 4.94 -1.49
N PRO A 511 -22.88 5.78 -0.75
CA PRO A 511 -23.06 5.94 0.68
C PRO A 511 -24.53 6.10 1.08
N GLY A 512 -25.00 5.33 2.07
CA GLY A 512 -26.36 5.42 2.60
C GLY A 512 -27.46 4.77 1.76
N GLN A 513 -27.16 4.26 0.55
CA GLN A 513 -28.18 3.64 -0.31
C GLN A 513 -28.29 2.13 -0.09
N ARG A 514 -29.51 1.59 -0.19
CA ARG A 514 -29.73 0.14 -0.25
C ARG A 514 -29.24 -0.40 -1.61
N PRO A 515 -28.65 -1.61 -1.65
CA PRO A 515 -28.27 -2.24 -2.92
C PRO A 515 -29.48 -2.32 -3.86
N ARG A 516 -29.39 -1.64 -5.01
CA ARG A 516 -30.41 -1.73 -6.06
C ARG A 516 -30.38 -3.11 -6.71
N LYS A 517 -31.50 -3.53 -7.32
CA LYS A 517 -31.50 -4.72 -8.18
C LYS A 517 -30.46 -4.50 -9.29
N ILE A 518 -29.63 -5.51 -9.52
CA ILE A 518 -28.62 -5.46 -10.58
C ILE A 518 -29.35 -5.53 -11.92
N ASP A 519 -29.27 -4.46 -12.70
CA ASP A 519 -29.70 -4.44 -14.10
C ASP A 519 -28.49 -4.24 -15.04
N ASP A 520 -27.41 -4.97 -14.77
CA ASP A 520 -26.24 -5.01 -15.64
C ASP A 520 -26.43 -6.08 -16.72
N PRO A 521 -26.35 -5.73 -18.02
CA PRO A 521 -26.52 -6.67 -19.12
C PRO A 521 -25.60 -7.89 -19.03
N LYS A 522 -24.35 -7.72 -18.60
CA LYS A 522 -23.38 -8.83 -18.51
C LYS A 522 -23.77 -9.81 -17.39
N THR A 523 -24.22 -9.28 -16.26
CA THR A 523 -24.73 -10.06 -15.14
C THR A 523 -26.02 -10.80 -15.53
N ARG A 524 -26.90 -10.17 -16.32
CA ARG A 524 -28.12 -10.82 -16.85
C ARG A 524 -27.80 -12.00 -17.77
N VAL A 525 -26.80 -11.85 -18.66
CA VAL A 525 -26.33 -12.96 -19.53
C VAL A 525 -25.82 -14.14 -18.70
N LEU A 526 -25.00 -13.90 -17.67
CA LEU A 526 -24.52 -14.98 -16.79
C LEU A 526 -25.68 -15.66 -16.05
N LYS A 527 -26.66 -14.89 -15.58
CA LYS A 527 -27.87 -15.42 -14.95
C LYS A 527 -28.63 -16.36 -15.89
N LEU A 528 -28.83 -15.94 -17.15
CA LEU A 528 -29.51 -16.75 -18.16
C LEU A 528 -28.74 -18.04 -18.47
N LYS A 529 -27.42 -17.97 -18.61
CA LYS A 529 -26.56 -19.16 -18.78
C LYS A 529 -26.68 -20.13 -17.60
N LEU A 530 -26.70 -19.59 -16.38
CA LEU A 530 -26.86 -20.38 -15.16
C LEU A 530 -28.25 -21.06 -15.11
N GLU A 531 -29.32 -20.33 -15.47
CA GLU A 531 -30.67 -20.88 -15.56
C GLU A 531 -30.76 -21.99 -16.63
N GLU A 532 -30.11 -21.82 -17.78
CA GLU A 532 -30.03 -22.82 -18.84
C GLU A 532 -29.26 -24.07 -18.37
N GLU A 533 -28.12 -23.91 -17.69
CA GLU A 533 -27.35 -25.02 -17.15
C GLU A 533 -28.15 -25.79 -16.08
N GLN A 534 -28.83 -25.09 -15.18
CA GLN A 534 -29.71 -25.69 -14.18
C GLN A 534 -30.87 -26.45 -14.83
N LYS A 535 -31.45 -25.91 -15.92
CA LYS A 535 -32.48 -26.59 -16.71
C LYS A 535 -31.93 -27.87 -17.35
N LYS A 536 -30.72 -27.83 -17.93
CA LYS A 536 -30.04 -29.02 -18.50
C LYS A 536 -29.80 -30.09 -17.42
N ARG A 537 -29.32 -29.70 -16.24
CA ARG A 537 -29.14 -30.63 -15.09
C ARG A 537 -30.45 -31.26 -14.65
N ARG A 538 -31.53 -30.47 -14.52
CA ARG A 538 -32.87 -31.00 -14.17
C ARG A 538 -33.38 -32.02 -15.19
N LEU A 539 -33.21 -31.73 -16.48
CA LEU A 539 -33.59 -32.66 -17.56
C LEU A 539 -32.75 -33.94 -17.54
N GLN A 540 -31.45 -33.84 -17.25
CA GLN A 540 -30.58 -35.01 -17.13
C GLN A 540 -30.95 -35.90 -15.94
N VAL A 541 -31.28 -35.30 -14.79
CA VAL A 541 -31.77 -36.03 -13.61
C VAL A 541 -33.12 -36.69 -13.92
N ALA A 542 -34.03 -35.99 -14.61
CA ALA A 542 -35.31 -36.57 -15.02
C ALA A 542 -35.14 -37.75 -15.99
N ARG A 543 -34.20 -37.65 -16.95
CA ARG A 543 -33.90 -38.71 -17.92
C ARG A 543 -33.24 -39.94 -17.31
N LYS A 544 -32.42 -39.78 -16.27
CA LYS A 544 -31.83 -40.92 -15.54
C LYS A 544 -32.88 -41.74 -14.77
N GLY A 545 -34.16 -41.34 -14.82
CA GLY A 545 -35.23 -41.88 -13.99
C GLY A 545 -34.99 -41.51 -12.53
N LYS A 546 -36.03 -41.56 -11.70
CA LYS A 546 -35.78 -41.76 -10.27
C LYS A 546 -35.12 -43.14 -10.17
N GLN A 547 -33.79 -43.20 -10.15
CA GLN A 547 -33.11 -44.37 -9.59
C GLN A 547 -33.80 -44.58 -8.25
N ALA A 548 -34.58 -45.65 -8.12
CA ALA A 548 -35.19 -46.01 -6.86
C ALA A 548 -34.05 -45.96 -5.85
N ARG A 549 -34.11 -45.03 -4.89
CA ARG A 549 -33.13 -44.99 -3.80
C ARG A 549 -33.12 -46.41 -3.26
N LYS A 550 -32.06 -47.18 -3.54
CA LYS A 550 -31.81 -48.42 -2.82
C LYS A 550 -31.78 -47.97 -1.37
N ARG A 551 -32.78 -48.40 -0.59
CA ARG A 551 -32.83 -48.15 0.84
C ARG A 551 -31.44 -48.52 1.39
N LEU A 552 -30.83 -47.61 2.14
CA LEU A 552 -29.56 -47.90 2.82
C LEU A 552 -29.80 -49.16 3.66
N SER A 553 -28.83 -50.08 3.77
CA SER A 553 -29.07 -51.41 4.37
C SER A 553 -29.64 -51.33 5.79
N THR A 554 -29.38 -50.24 6.50
CA THR A 554 -29.95 -49.91 7.81
C THR A 554 -31.49 -49.88 7.80
N ASP A 555 -32.10 -49.30 6.76
CA ASP A 555 -33.57 -49.29 6.59
C ASP A 555 -34.11 -50.64 6.10
N MET A 556 -33.27 -51.50 5.51
CA MET A 556 -33.67 -52.88 5.21
C MET A 556 -33.64 -53.77 6.44
N HIS A 557 -32.62 -53.66 7.32
CA HIS A 557 -32.56 -54.44 8.56
C HIS A 557 -33.74 -54.11 9.48
N LEU A 558 -34.09 -52.82 9.61
CA LEU A 558 -35.29 -52.40 10.33
C LEU A 558 -36.60 -52.91 9.71
N ALA A 559 -36.67 -53.02 8.38
CA ALA A 559 -37.86 -53.55 7.70
C ALA A 559 -37.92 -55.09 7.67
N ALA A 560 -36.80 -55.78 7.83
CA ALA A 560 -36.70 -57.24 7.88
C ALA A 560 -36.87 -57.80 9.31
N GLY A 561 -36.99 -56.96 10.32
CA GLY A 561 -37.06 -57.39 11.72
C GLY A 561 -35.74 -57.93 12.27
N GLU A 562 -34.62 -57.67 11.59
CA GLU A 562 -33.30 -58.04 12.06
C GLU A 562 -32.82 -57.01 13.08
N SER A 563 -32.64 -57.46 14.32
CA SER A 563 -31.99 -56.70 15.39
C SER A 563 -30.60 -56.28 14.93
N LEU A 564 -30.30 -54.97 15.03
CA LEU A 564 -28.95 -54.42 14.81
C LEU A 564 -27.99 -54.69 15.99
N TYR A 565 -28.38 -55.59 16.90
CA TYR A 565 -27.62 -56.08 18.05
C TYR A 565 -27.57 -57.61 18.03
#